data_AF-A0A653G4K9-F1
#
_entry.id   AF-A0A653G4K9-F1
#
_cell.length_a   1.000
_cell.length_b   1.000
_cell.length_c   1.000
_cell.angle_alpha   90.00
_cell.angle_beta   90.00
_cell.angle_gamma   90.00
#
_symmetry.space_group_name_H-M   'P 1'
#
loop_
_entity.id
_entity.type
_entity.pdbx_description
1 polymer ?
#
loop_
_entity_poly.entity_id
_entity_poly.type
_entity_poly.pdbx_seq_one_letter_code
_entity_poly.pdbx_strand_id
1 'polypeptide(L)' 'MKDIGQWLTTDLKAKIRKVFKPKYKQSLTDKELLIIAENLTGYMETIIKFKLRYENEKNNHDLQQA' A
#
# COMPACT_ATOMS: atom_id res chain seq x y z
N MET A 1 -8.26 -19.36 13.18
CA MET A 1 -8.21 -18.55 11.94
C MET A 1 -7.49 -17.26 12.28
N LYS A 2 -6.39 -16.90 11.60
CA LYS A 2 -5.75 -15.58 11.80
C LYS A 2 -6.74 -14.51 11.35
N ASP A 3 -7.05 -13.53 12.18
CA ASP A 3 -7.90 -12.39 11.80
C ASP A 3 -7.23 -11.58 10.69
N ILE A 4 -7.64 -11.84 9.44
CA ILE A 4 -7.19 -11.11 8.26
C ILE A 4 -7.76 -9.68 8.38
N GLY A 5 -6.93 -8.75 8.86
CA GLY A 5 -7.32 -7.36 9.08
C GLY A 5 -7.07 -6.82 10.49
N GLN A 6 -6.43 -7.58 11.39
CA GLN A 6 -6.08 -7.07 12.73
C GLN A 6 -5.16 -5.83 12.69
N TRP A 7 -4.36 -5.69 11.63
CA TRP A 7 -3.49 -4.54 11.40
C TRP A 7 -4.26 -3.30 10.90
N LEU A 8 -5.48 -3.48 10.39
CA LEU A 8 -6.30 -2.42 9.82
C LEU A 8 -7.13 -1.76 10.93
N THR A 9 -6.51 -0.81 11.63
CA THR A 9 -7.12 -0.08 12.75
C THR A 9 -8.37 0.70 12.33
N THR A 10 -9.26 0.97 13.29
CA THR A 10 -10.50 1.76 13.06
C THR A 10 -10.20 3.13 12.46
N ASP A 11 -9.12 3.78 12.89
CA ASP A 11 -8.70 5.08 12.36
C ASP A 11 -8.27 4.99 10.90
N LEU A 12 -7.53 3.94 10.54
CA LEU A 12 -7.10 3.70 9.17
C LEU A 12 -8.31 3.38 8.27
N LYS A 13 -9.25 2.56 8.75
CA LYS A 13 -10.53 2.30 8.08
C LYS A 13 -11.30 3.60 7.81
N ALA A 14 -11.38 4.50 8.81
CA ALA A 14 -12.08 5.77 8.67
C ALA A 14 -11.42 6.69 7.63
N LYS A 15 -10.08 6.73 7.60
CA LYS A 15 -9.32 7.48 6.59
C LYS A 15 -9.54 6.93 5.18
N ILE A 16 -9.43 5.61 4.99
CA ILE A 16 -9.70 4.96 3.70
C ILE A 16 -11.14 5.26 3.26
N ARG A 17 -12.11 5.11 4.17
CA ARG A 17 -13.51 5.43 3.87
C ARG A 17 -13.69 6.88 3.42
N LYS A 18 -13.07 7.84 4.12
CA LYS A 18 -13.15 9.27 3.76
C LYS A 18 -12.61 9.54 2.35
N VAL A 19 -11.47 8.95 2.00
CA VAL A 19 -10.80 9.18 0.71
C VAL A 19 -11.55 8.50 -0.44
N PHE A 20 -12.05 7.29 -0.25
CA PHE A 20 -12.62 6.48 -1.33
C PHE A 20 -14.13 6.61 -1.47
N LYS A 21 -14.86 7.06 -0.44
CA LYS A 21 -16.32 7.29 -0.51
C LYS A 21 -16.76 8.17 -1.68
N PRO A 22 -16.10 9.31 -2.01
CA PRO A 22 -16.48 10.11 -3.17
C PRO A 22 -16.39 9.36 -4.50
N LYS A 23 -15.39 8.46 -4.62
CA LYS A 23 -15.15 7.68 -5.84
C LYS A 23 -16.20 6.60 -6.06
N TYR A 24 -16.59 5.89 -4.99
CA TYR A 24 -17.52 4.77 -5.10
C TYR A 24 -18.99 5.18 -5.01
N LYS A 25 -19.30 6.43 -4.60
CA LYS A 25 -20.67 6.96 -4.42
C LYS A 25 -21.56 6.15 -3.47
N GLN A 26 -21.02 5.14 -2.79
CA GLN A 26 -21.68 4.26 -1.84
C GLN A 26 -20.84 4.10 -0.56
N SER A 27 -21.48 3.68 0.53
CA SER A 27 -20.77 3.40 1.78
C SER A 27 -20.00 2.10 1.66
N LEU A 28 -18.69 2.15 1.91
CA LEU A 28 -17.82 0.98 1.87
C LEU A 28 -18.01 0.11 3.11
N THR A 29 -18.23 -1.19 2.89
CA THR A 29 -18.24 -2.23 3.91
C THR A 29 -16.84 -2.50 4.44
N ASP A 30 -16.74 -3.14 5.60
CA ASP A 30 -15.46 -3.49 6.20
C ASP A 30 -14.60 -4.43 5.33
N LYS A 31 -15.25 -5.32 4.56
CA LYS A 31 -14.58 -6.19 3.60
C LYS A 31 -14.01 -5.40 2.42
N GLU A 32 -14.76 -4.44 1.88
CA GLU A 32 -14.27 -3.57 0.81
C GLU A 32 -13.12 -2.68 1.28
N LEU A 33 -13.20 -2.17 2.51
CA LEU A 33 -12.10 -1.39 3.11
C LEU A 33 -10.83 -2.22 3.26
N LEU A 34 -10.95 -3.50 3.64
CA LEU A 34 -9.82 -4.42 3.71
C LEU A 34 -9.19 -4.63 2.34
N ILE A 35 -9.99 -4.89 1.30
CA ILE A 35 -9.51 -5.07 -0.08
C ILE A 35 -8.81 -3.80 -0.58
N ILE A 36 -9.36 -2.62 -0.31
CA ILE A 36 -8.72 -1.35 -0.68
C ILE A 36 -7.38 -1.20 0.04
N ALA A 37 -7.32 -1.51 1.34
CA ALA A 37 -6.10 -1.42 2.13
C ALA A 37 -5.01 -2.38 1.63
N GLU A 38 -5.37 -3.62 1.29
CA GLU A 38 -4.44 -4.61 0.72
C GLU A 38 -3.91 -4.15 -0.63
N ASN A 39 -4.78 -3.66 -1.51
CA ASN A 39 -4.37 -3.14 -2.83
C ASN A 39 -3.41 -1.94 -2.70
N LEU A 40 -3.69 -1.01 -1.79
CA LEU A 40 -2.80 0.13 -1.53
C LEU A 40 -1.44 -0.31 -1.01
N THR A 41 -1.44 -1.30 -0.11
CA THR A 41 -0.19 -1.85 0.45
C THR A 41 0.65 -2.51 -0.64
N GLY A 42 0.04 -3.36 -1.48
CA GLY A 42 0.74 -4.00 -2.59
C GLY A 42 1.29 -3.00 -3.63
N TYR A 43 0.55 -1.92 -3.89
CA TYR A 43 1.03 -0.83 -4.74
C TYR A 43 2.25 -0.13 -4.14
N MET A 44 2.20 0.21 -2.85
CA MET A 44 3.33 0.84 -2.15
C MET A 44 4.56 -0.07 -2.09
N GLU A 45 4.37 -1.36 -1.79
CA GLU A 45 5.46 -2.34 -1.82
C GLU A 45 6.13 -2.42 -3.18
N THR A 46 5.35 -2.36 -4.26
CA THR A 46 5.87 -2.39 -5.63
C THR A 46 6.72 -1.15 -5.91
N ILE A 47 6.23 0.05 -5.53
CA ILE A 47 7.00 1.30 -5.66
C ILE A 47 8.30 1.23 -4.87
N ILE A 48 8.23 0.77 -3.61
CA ILE A 48 9.40 0.67 -2.73
C ILE A 48 10.42 -0.30 -3.32
N LYS A 49 10.00 -1.50 -3.74
CA LYS A 49 10.88 -2.49 -4.38
C LYS A 49 11.53 -1.93 -5.64
N PHE A 50 10.77 -1.21 -6.47
CA PHE A 50 11.30 -0.59 -7.68
C PHE A 50 12.35 0.49 -7.36
N LYS A 51 12.08 1.35 -6.38
CA LYS A 51 13.02 2.38 -5.93
C LYS A 51 14.29 1.77 -5.36
N LEU A 52 14.17 0.78 -4.48
CA LEU A 52 15.32 0.08 -3.90
C LEU A 52 16.18 -0.60 -4.97
N ARG A 53 15.54 -1.22 -5.96
CA ARG A 53 16.24 -1.82 -7.10
C ARG A 53 17.02 -0.77 -7.89
N TYR A 54 16.39 0.35 -8.21
CA TYR A 54 17.03 1.45 -8.94
C TYR A 54 18.24 2.03 -8.18
N GLU A 55 18.10 2.26 -6.86
CA GLU A 55 19.20 2.75 -6.03
C GLU A 55 20.36 1.76 -5.94
N ASN A 56 20.06 0.46 -5.82
CA ASN A 56 21.09 -0.58 -5.79
C ASN A 56 21.82 -0.70 -7.14
N GLU A 57 21.11 -0.64 -8.27
CA GLU A 57 21.72 -0.67 -9.61
C GLU A 57 22.63 0.54 -9.83
N LYS A 58 22.21 1.73 -9.40
CA LYS A 58 23.04 2.95 -9.45
C LYS A 58 24.32 2.81 -8.62
N ASN A 59 24.20 2.41 -7.35
CA ASN A 59 25.35 2.28 -6.46
C ASN A 59 26.38 1.25 -6.99
N ASN A 60 25.92 0.15 -7.57
CA ASN A 60 26.79 -0.86 -8.16
C ASN A 60 27.51 -0.37 -9.42
N HIS A 61 26.85 0.45 -10.24
CA HIS A 61 27.47 1.06 -11.43
C HIS A 61 28.58 2.05 -11.04
N ASP A 62 28.36 2.85 -10.00
CA ASP A 62 29.36 3.82 -9.52
C ASP A 62 30.62 3.12 -8.94
N LEU A 63 30.46 1.96 -8.29
CA LEU A 63 31.57 1.14 -7.79
C LEU A 63 32.40 0.46 -8.90
N GLN A 64 31.81 0.22 -10.08
CA GLN A 64 32.53 -0.36 -11.23
C GLN A 64 33.31 0.69 -12.02
N GLN A 65 33.09 1.97 -11.77
CA GLN A 65 33.74 3.10 -12.45
C GLN A 65 34.76 3.86 -11.57
N ALA A 66 34.92 3.45 -10.31
CA ALA A 66 35.93 3.95 -9.37
C ALA A 66 37.15 3.03 -9.33
#